data_AF-A0A0J8R5A9-F1
#
_entry.id   AF-A0A0J8R5A9-F1
#
_cell.length_a   1.000
_cell.length_b   1.000
_cell.length_c   1.000
_cell.angle_alpha   90.00
_cell.angle_beta   90.00
_cell.angle_gamma   90.00
#
_symmetry.space_group_name_H-M   'P 1'
#
loop_
_entity.id
_entity.type
_entity.pdbx_description
1 polymer ?
#
loop_
_entity_poly.entity_id
_entity_poly.type
_entity_poly.pdbx_seq_one_letter_code
_entity_poly.pdbx_strand_id
1 'polypeptide(L)'
;MDMGSSRTDWNSNDEFFKFTRGRFIVDEVENLRKREIRFDMNSLARVAADSVGAARCIAIEKYPDGMFNKAFLMSMDDGREVIAKVPNPNAGVPHFTTASEVATMDFEARKILNTPAPRVYTWNSQAKSHPVGAEFIIMDKTEGVPLSQVWSTMKLPQKL
;
A
#
# COMPACT_ATOMS: atom_id res chain seq x y z
N MET A 1 31.76 5.73 20.19
CA MET A 1 30.56 5.96 21.03
C MET A 1 29.38 5.62 20.15
N ASP A 2 28.83 4.43 20.34
CA ASP A 2 27.73 3.90 19.55
C ASP A 2 26.44 4.58 20.02
N MET A 3 25.98 5.59 19.27
CA MET A 3 24.67 6.20 19.52
C MET A 3 23.62 5.21 19.03
N GLY A 4 23.08 4.43 19.97
CA GLY A 4 21.97 3.52 19.73
C GLY A 4 20.87 4.22 18.94
N SER A 5 20.73 3.84 17.67
CA SER A 5 19.63 4.23 16.81
C SER A 5 18.34 3.80 17.52
N SER A 6 17.59 4.75 18.06
CA SER A 6 16.26 4.47 18.61
C SER A 6 15.47 3.78 17.51
N ARG A 7 15.14 2.51 17.72
CA ARG A 7 14.35 1.74 16.76
C ARG A 7 12.99 2.44 16.64
N THR A 8 12.73 3.08 15.50
CA THR A 8 11.45 3.72 15.24
C THR A 8 10.35 2.68 15.38
N ASP A 9 9.42 2.90 16.32
CA ASP A 9 8.23 2.08 16.47
C ASP A 9 7.12 2.66 15.60
N TRP A 10 6.93 2.10 14.42
CA TRP A 10 5.91 2.58 13.49
C TRP A 10 4.48 2.36 13.99
N ASN A 11 4.28 1.45 14.95
CA ASN A 11 2.96 1.17 15.52
C ASN A 11 2.45 2.31 16.42
N SER A 12 3.33 3.22 16.87
CA SER A 12 2.92 4.39 17.67
C SER A 12 2.20 5.46 16.84
N ASN A 13 2.29 5.42 15.51
CA ASN A 13 1.60 6.37 14.64
C ASN A 13 0.16 5.92 14.36
N ASP A 14 -0.76 6.43 15.17
CA ASP A 14 -2.19 6.14 15.05
C ASP A 14 -2.82 6.55 13.71
N GLU A 15 -2.23 7.52 13.00
CA GLU A 15 -2.76 7.97 11.69
C GLU A 15 -2.63 6.91 10.61
N PHE A 16 -1.68 5.97 10.75
CA PHE A 16 -1.50 4.87 9.81
C PHE A 16 -2.71 3.93 9.74
N PHE A 17 -3.49 3.85 10.83
CA PHE A 17 -4.58 2.90 10.94
C PHE A 17 -5.95 3.53 10.66
N LYS A 18 -6.06 4.86 10.78
CA LYS A 18 -7.32 5.61 10.66
C LYS A 18 -7.52 6.16 9.25
N PHE A 19 -8.75 6.53 8.93
CA PHE A 19 -9.08 7.29 7.72
C PHE A 19 -8.85 8.78 7.99
N THR A 20 -7.96 9.42 7.23
CA THR A 20 -7.55 10.82 7.45
C THR A 20 -7.81 11.73 6.25
N ARG A 21 -8.26 11.17 5.11
CA ARG A 21 -8.48 11.95 3.87
C ARG A 21 -9.64 12.95 3.97
N GLY A 22 -10.62 12.73 4.84
CA GLY A 22 -11.78 13.62 4.94
C GLY A 22 -12.86 13.13 5.89
N ARG A 23 -14.07 13.68 5.73
CA ARG A 23 -15.26 13.37 6.54
C ARG A 23 -16.39 12.84 5.68
N PHE A 24 -17.30 12.11 6.33
CA PHE A 24 -18.50 11.57 5.69
C PHE A 24 -19.71 12.40 6.11
N ILE A 25 -20.56 12.76 5.14
CA ILE A 25 -21.78 13.54 5.39
C ILE A 25 -22.84 12.69 6.11
N VAL A 26 -22.86 11.38 5.85
CA VAL A 26 -23.82 10.42 6.38
C VAL A 26 -23.07 9.27 7.05
N ASP A 27 -23.59 8.79 8.19
CA ASP A 27 -23.06 7.64 8.95
C ASP A 27 -21.55 7.70 9.18
N GLU A 28 -21.06 8.84 9.65
CA GLU A 28 -19.62 9.12 9.75
C GLU A 28 -18.88 8.08 10.59
N VAL A 29 -19.39 7.79 11.78
CA VAL A 29 -18.79 6.83 12.71
C VAL A 29 -18.67 5.45 12.07
N GLU A 30 -19.69 4.99 11.36
CA GLU A 30 -19.68 3.68 10.71
C GLU A 30 -18.71 3.66 9.51
N ASN A 31 -18.69 4.73 8.72
CA ASN A 31 -17.79 4.85 7.58
C ASN A 31 -16.31 4.89 7.99
N LEU A 32 -16.00 5.56 9.10
CA LEU A 32 -14.65 5.57 9.68
C LEU A 32 -14.27 4.19 10.20
N ARG A 33 -15.16 3.54 10.97
CA ARG A 33 -14.92 2.19 11.51
C ARG A 33 -14.69 1.15 10.42
N LYS A 34 -15.43 1.23 9.31
CA LYS A 34 -15.26 0.34 8.14
C LYS A 34 -13.93 0.53 7.40
N ARG A 35 -13.20 1.63 7.66
CA ARG A 35 -11.94 2.02 7.01
C ARG A 35 -10.78 2.16 8.00
N GLU A 36 -11.01 1.78 9.24
CA GLU A 36 -9.99 1.63 10.26
C GLU A 36 -9.53 0.17 10.28
N ILE A 37 -8.23 -0.05 10.21
CA ILE A 37 -7.64 -1.39 10.31
C ILE A 37 -6.40 -1.32 11.19
N ARG A 38 -6.34 -2.23 12.18
CA ARG A 38 -5.18 -2.39 13.05
C ARG A 38 -4.36 -3.59 12.59
N PHE A 39 -3.06 -3.40 12.48
CA PHE A 39 -2.08 -4.39 12.07
C PHE A 39 -0.71 -3.98 12.58
N ASP A 40 0.28 -4.86 12.50
CA ASP A 40 1.65 -4.56 12.90
C ASP A 40 2.43 -3.93 11.73
N MET A 41 2.58 -2.60 11.77
CA MET A 41 3.34 -1.81 10.81
C MET A 41 4.84 -2.11 10.86
N ASN A 42 5.40 -2.42 12.04
CA ASN A 42 6.81 -2.81 12.14
C ASN A 42 7.06 -4.15 11.44
N SER A 43 6.13 -5.10 11.60
CA SER A 43 6.20 -6.37 10.88
C SER A 43 6.03 -6.17 9.38
N LEU A 44 5.13 -5.27 8.94
CA LEU A 44 4.96 -4.96 7.52
C LEU A 44 6.22 -4.32 6.92
N ALA A 45 6.86 -3.40 7.64
CA ALA A 45 8.09 -2.74 7.23
C ALA A 45 9.27 -3.73 7.08
N ARG A 46 9.36 -4.74 7.97
CA ARG A 46 10.36 -5.82 7.83
C ARG A 46 10.10 -6.67 6.59
N VAL A 47 8.85 -7.10 6.39
CA VAL A 47 8.46 -7.88 5.21
C VAL A 47 8.76 -7.12 3.92
N ALA A 48 8.51 -5.82 3.90
CA ALA A 48 8.81 -4.98 2.75
C ALA A 48 10.33 -4.95 2.46
N ALA A 49 11.17 -4.71 3.47
CA ALA A 49 12.62 -4.72 3.33
C ALA A 49 13.14 -6.09 2.86
N ASP A 50 12.70 -7.17 3.50
CA ASP A 50 13.07 -8.54 3.16
C ASP A 50 12.69 -8.89 1.71
N SER A 51 11.50 -8.46 1.26
CA SER A 51 11.00 -8.77 -0.08
C SER A 51 11.81 -8.17 -1.22
N VAL A 52 12.53 -7.07 -0.95
CA VAL A 52 13.45 -6.45 -1.90
C VAL A 52 14.91 -6.76 -1.60
N GLY A 53 15.22 -7.43 -0.47
CA GLY A 53 16.58 -7.70 -0.04
C GLY A 53 17.32 -6.46 0.48
N ALA A 54 16.60 -5.50 1.06
CA ALA A 54 17.16 -4.38 1.80
C ALA A 54 17.37 -4.77 3.28
N ALA A 55 18.24 -4.07 4.02
CA ALA A 55 18.49 -4.44 5.42
C ALA A 55 17.41 -3.89 6.36
N ARG A 56 16.83 -2.73 6.04
CA ARG A 56 15.69 -2.16 6.79
C ARG A 56 14.93 -1.09 6.01
N CYS A 57 13.66 -0.93 6.37
CA CYS A 57 12.88 0.25 6.03
C CYS A 57 13.26 1.42 6.96
N ILE A 58 13.54 2.59 6.38
CA ILE A 58 13.99 3.79 7.10
C ILE A 58 12.91 4.87 7.19
N ALA A 59 11.92 4.86 6.31
CA ALA A 59 10.83 5.83 6.31
C ALA A 59 9.53 5.19 5.80
N ILE A 60 8.41 5.59 6.41
CA ILE A 60 7.06 5.19 6.01
C ILE A 60 6.19 6.44 5.91
N GLU A 61 5.62 6.66 4.74
CA GLU A 61 4.63 7.72 4.48
C GLU A 61 3.30 7.09 4.07
N LYS A 62 2.20 7.49 4.72
CA LYS A 62 0.86 7.06 4.30
C LYS A 62 0.36 7.99 3.19
N TYR A 63 0.05 7.43 2.03
CA TYR A 63 -0.64 8.17 0.98
C TYR A 63 -2.09 8.52 1.36
N PRO A 64 -2.69 9.53 0.71
CA PRO A 64 -4.09 9.88 0.95
C PRO A 64 -4.99 8.64 0.87
N ASP A 65 -5.81 8.42 1.91
CA ASP A 65 -6.59 7.18 2.04
C ASP A 65 -7.45 6.91 0.79
N GLY A 66 -7.39 5.66 0.33
CA GLY A 66 -8.36 5.13 -0.62
C GLY A 66 -9.70 4.84 0.07
N MET A 67 -10.73 4.60 -0.72
CA MET A 67 -12.04 4.20 -0.18
C MET A 67 -12.07 2.78 0.36
N PHE A 68 -11.13 1.94 -0.07
CA PHE A 68 -11.10 0.49 0.17
C PHE A 68 -9.74 -0.03 0.62
N ASN A 69 -8.70 0.80 0.67
CA ASN A 69 -7.36 0.39 1.07
C ASN A 69 -6.57 1.57 1.63
N LYS A 70 -5.47 1.25 2.28
CA LYS A 70 -4.38 2.15 2.65
C LYS A 70 -3.17 1.81 1.80
N ALA A 71 -2.46 2.82 1.36
CA ALA A 71 -1.21 2.68 0.64
C ALA A 71 -0.13 3.45 1.41
N PHE A 72 1.02 2.79 1.58
CA PHE A 72 2.18 3.34 2.27
C PHE A 72 3.36 3.32 1.31
N LEU A 73 4.01 4.48 1.16
CA LEU A 73 5.32 4.57 0.56
C LEU A 73 6.34 4.16 1.64
N MET A 74 7.13 3.13 1.34
CA MET A 74 8.19 2.65 2.22
C MET A 74 9.54 2.84 1.54
N SER A 75 10.40 3.63 2.17
CA SER A 75 11.77 3.88 1.71
C SER A 75 12.74 2.98 2.46
N MET A 76 13.63 2.32 1.71
CA MET A 76 14.63 1.39 2.23
C MET A 76 15.98 2.06 2.44
N ASP A 77 16.84 1.44 3.23
CA ASP A 77 18.19 1.94 3.53
C ASP A 77 19.15 1.94 2.34
N ASP A 78 18.85 1.18 1.30
CA ASP A 78 19.58 1.17 0.02
C ASP A 78 19.03 2.18 -1.01
N GLY A 79 18.05 3.00 -0.62
CA GLY A 79 17.43 4.02 -1.46
C GLY A 79 16.28 3.51 -2.33
N ARG A 80 15.93 2.22 -2.30
CA ARG A 80 14.75 1.71 -3.01
C ARG A 80 13.46 2.14 -2.32
N GLU A 81 12.42 2.33 -3.13
CA GLU A 81 11.08 2.67 -2.67
C GLU A 81 10.07 1.63 -3.14
N VAL A 82 9.18 1.22 -2.25
CA VAL A 82 8.09 0.29 -2.56
C VAL A 82 6.77 0.81 -2.02
N ILE A 83 5.69 0.32 -2.59
CA ILE A 83 4.34 0.54 -2.10
C ILE A 83 3.88 -0.68 -1.32
N ALA A 84 3.51 -0.46 -0.06
CA ALA A 84 2.76 -1.44 0.72
C ALA A 84 1.28 -1.06 0.71
N LYS A 85 0.43 -1.96 0.23
CA LYS A 85 -1.01 -1.77 0.17
C LYS A 85 -1.70 -2.72 1.13
N VAL A 86 -2.61 -2.20 1.94
CA VAL A 86 -3.41 -2.94 2.93
C VAL A 86 -4.89 -2.68 2.66
N PRO A 87 -5.72 -3.70 2.38
CA PRO A 87 -7.15 -3.51 2.20
C PRO A 87 -7.83 -3.12 3.52
N ASN A 88 -8.84 -2.27 3.42
CA ASN A 88 -9.71 -1.92 4.54
C ASN A 88 -10.75 -3.05 4.75
N PRO A 89 -11.39 -3.12 5.94
CA PRO A 89 -12.45 -4.10 6.21
C PRO A 89 -13.62 -4.07 5.23
N ASN A 90 -13.86 -2.93 4.56
CA ASN A 90 -14.90 -2.76 3.54
C ASN A 90 -14.47 -3.11 2.10
N ALA A 91 -13.27 -3.66 1.89
CA ALA A 91 -12.72 -3.93 0.56
C ALA A 91 -13.36 -5.13 -0.17
N GLY A 92 -14.36 -5.77 0.42
CA GLY A 92 -15.04 -6.93 -0.13
C GLY A 92 -14.75 -8.20 0.66
N VAL A 93 -14.77 -9.35 -0.02
CA VAL A 93 -14.54 -10.64 0.62
C VAL A 93 -13.03 -10.80 0.89
N PRO A 94 -12.63 -11.03 2.17
CA PRO A 94 -11.25 -11.30 2.52
C PRO A 94 -10.65 -12.40 1.64
N HIS A 95 -9.34 -12.39 1.49
CA HIS A 95 -8.58 -13.24 0.58
C HIS A 95 -8.81 -12.96 -0.91
N PHE A 96 -10.06 -12.97 -1.40
CA PHE A 96 -10.35 -12.84 -2.82
C PHE A 96 -10.01 -11.45 -3.37
N THR A 97 -10.23 -10.37 -2.61
CA THR A 97 -9.85 -9.02 -3.06
C THR A 97 -8.34 -8.93 -3.31
N THR A 98 -7.52 -9.36 -2.35
CA THR A 98 -6.06 -9.31 -2.49
C THR A 98 -5.56 -10.28 -3.57
N ALA A 99 -6.06 -11.52 -3.56
CA ALA A 99 -5.64 -12.54 -4.52
C ALA A 99 -6.00 -12.18 -5.96
N SER A 100 -7.21 -11.66 -6.20
CA SER A 100 -7.65 -11.23 -7.54
C SER A 100 -6.83 -10.06 -8.05
N GLU A 101 -6.51 -9.07 -7.20
CA GLU A 101 -5.68 -7.95 -7.61
C GLU A 101 -4.26 -8.39 -8.02
N VAL A 102 -3.64 -9.25 -7.22
CA VAL A 102 -2.32 -9.81 -7.55
C VAL A 102 -2.38 -10.65 -8.84
N ALA A 103 -3.40 -11.48 -9.00
CA ALA A 103 -3.59 -12.28 -10.20
C ALA A 103 -3.74 -11.39 -11.45
N THR A 104 -4.52 -10.32 -11.38
CA THR A 104 -4.69 -9.39 -12.50
C THR A 104 -3.39 -8.65 -12.83
N MET A 105 -2.60 -8.22 -11.84
CA MET A 105 -1.32 -7.54 -12.11
C MET A 105 -0.27 -8.48 -12.71
N ASP A 106 -0.10 -9.67 -12.15
CA ASP A 106 0.95 -10.59 -12.59
C ASP A 106 0.57 -11.34 -13.88
N PHE A 107 -0.65 -11.87 -13.95
CA PHE A 107 -1.09 -12.67 -15.09
C PHE A 107 -1.59 -11.81 -16.25
N GLU A 108 -2.68 -11.06 -16.05
CA GLU A 108 -3.33 -10.34 -17.16
C GLU A 108 -2.47 -9.18 -17.67
N ALA A 109 -2.07 -8.25 -16.79
CA ALA A 109 -1.41 -7.03 -17.21
C ALA A 109 0.01 -7.27 -17.74
N ARG A 110 0.86 -7.96 -16.95
CA ARG A 110 2.27 -8.15 -17.30
C ARG A 110 2.50 -9.27 -18.31
N LYS A 111 1.94 -10.47 -18.09
CA LYS A 111 2.25 -11.65 -18.91
C LYS A 111 1.46 -11.69 -20.22
N ILE A 112 0.18 -11.32 -20.21
CA ILE A 112 -0.69 -11.42 -21.40
C ILE A 112 -0.67 -10.14 -22.23
N LEU A 113 -0.91 -8.99 -21.60
CA LEU A 113 -1.10 -7.71 -22.31
C LEU A 113 0.19 -6.90 -22.50
N ASN A 114 1.28 -7.28 -21.82
CA ASN A 114 2.53 -6.52 -21.77
C ASN A 114 2.31 -5.04 -21.36
N THR A 115 1.29 -4.79 -20.54
CA THR A 115 0.92 -3.50 -20.00
C THR A 115 1.84 -3.15 -18.83
N PRO A 116 2.35 -1.90 -18.73
CA PRO A 116 3.09 -1.45 -17.57
C PRO A 116 2.21 -1.45 -16.30
N ALA A 117 2.29 -2.51 -15.50
CA ALA A 117 1.69 -2.60 -14.16
C ALA A 117 2.79 -2.71 -13.11
N PRO A 118 2.56 -2.40 -11.82
CA PRO A 118 3.56 -2.62 -10.76
C PRO A 118 4.00 -4.08 -10.67
N ARG A 119 5.25 -4.36 -10.31
CA ARG A 119 5.70 -5.72 -10.00
C ARG A 119 5.33 -6.00 -8.55
N VAL A 120 4.72 -7.15 -8.29
CA VAL A 120 4.48 -7.62 -6.92
C VAL A 120 5.76 -8.32 -6.42
N TYR A 121 6.28 -7.87 -5.28
CA TYR A 121 7.42 -8.48 -4.59
C TYR A 121 6.97 -9.61 -3.66
N THR A 122 5.96 -9.33 -2.85
CA THR A 122 5.36 -10.30 -1.94
C THR A 122 3.94 -9.84 -1.59
N TRP A 123 3.11 -10.77 -1.12
CA TRP A 123 1.75 -10.49 -0.71
C TRP A 123 1.27 -11.56 0.27
N ASN A 124 0.27 -11.21 1.07
CA ASN A 124 -0.43 -12.16 1.93
C ASN A 124 -1.93 -11.87 1.88
N SER A 125 -2.72 -12.92 1.67
CA SER A 125 -4.18 -12.86 1.67
C SER A 125 -4.80 -13.50 2.91
N GLN A 126 -3.98 -14.02 3.82
CA GLN A 126 -4.44 -14.69 5.04
C GLN A 126 -3.97 -13.92 6.27
N ALA A 127 -4.75 -12.94 6.72
CA ALA A 127 -4.38 -12.07 7.83
C ALA A 127 -4.01 -12.82 9.12
N LYS A 128 -4.72 -13.93 9.42
CA LYS A 128 -4.55 -14.68 10.67
C LYS A 128 -3.27 -15.54 10.75
N SER A 129 -2.67 -15.87 9.60
CA SER A 129 -1.50 -16.75 9.55
C SER A 129 -0.17 -15.99 9.50
N HIS A 130 -0.21 -14.65 9.46
CA HIS A 130 0.97 -13.83 9.22
C HIS A 130 1.21 -12.82 10.36
N PRO A 131 2.46 -12.58 10.80
CA PRO A 131 2.78 -11.66 11.91
C PRO A 131 2.27 -10.22 11.73
N VAL A 132 2.08 -9.78 10.49
CA VAL A 132 1.48 -8.47 10.16
C VAL A 132 0.05 -8.36 10.70
N GLY A 133 -0.71 -9.47 10.75
CA GLY A 133 -2.09 -9.46 11.20
C GLY A 133 -3.09 -8.88 10.20
N ALA A 134 -2.66 -8.62 8.96
CA ALA A 134 -3.50 -8.12 7.88
C ALA A 134 -3.13 -8.73 6.53
N GLU A 135 -4.04 -8.60 5.57
CA GLU A 135 -3.72 -8.80 4.17
C GLU A 135 -2.85 -7.64 3.68
N PHE A 136 -1.95 -7.92 2.74
CA PHE A 136 -1.12 -6.87 2.15
C PHE A 136 -0.58 -7.28 0.78
N ILE A 137 -0.15 -6.28 0.02
CA ILE A 137 0.62 -6.41 -1.21
C ILE A 137 1.81 -5.46 -1.11
N ILE A 138 3.03 -5.97 -1.32
CA ILE A 138 4.24 -5.17 -1.51
C ILE A 138 4.57 -5.17 -2.99
N MET A 139 4.66 -3.99 -3.59
CA MET A 139 4.85 -3.83 -5.03
C MET A 139 5.70 -2.61 -5.38
N ASP A 140 6.10 -2.51 -6.64
CA ASP A 140 6.79 -1.34 -7.18
C ASP A 140 6.03 -0.04 -6.90
N LYS A 141 6.80 1.03 -6.64
CA LYS A 141 6.33 2.39 -6.87
C LYS A 141 6.37 2.65 -8.39
N THR A 142 5.22 2.90 -8.98
CA THR A 142 5.13 3.28 -10.40
C THR A 142 5.38 4.77 -10.56
N GLU A 143 6.33 5.12 -11.41
CA GLU A 143 6.58 6.50 -11.81
C GLU A 143 5.48 7.01 -12.76
N GLY A 144 4.94 8.18 -12.48
CA GLY A 144 3.95 8.81 -13.35
C GLY A 144 3.07 9.82 -12.62
N VAL A 145 2.22 10.48 -13.40
CA VAL A 145 1.20 11.40 -12.90
C VAL A 145 -0.18 10.91 -13.33
N PRO A 146 -1.22 11.03 -12.47
CA PRO A 146 -2.58 10.69 -12.87
C PRO A 146 -2.99 11.46 -14.12
N LEU A 147 -3.57 10.76 -15.10
CA LEU A 147 -4.01 11.35 -16.38
C LEU A 147 -4.91 12.57 -16.16
N SER A 148 -5.76 12.55 -15.12
CA SER A 148 -6.64 13.67 -14.76
C SER A 148 -5.92 14.99 -14.47
N GLN A 149 -4.64 14.95 -14.05
CA GLN A 149 -3.84 16.14 -13.77
C GLN A 149 -3.30 16.80 -15.04
N VAL A 150 -3.01 16.00 -16.07
CA VAL A 150 -2.40 16.47 -17.32
C VAL A 150 -3.39 16.53 -18.48
N TRP A 151 -4.58 15.95 -18.33
CA TRP A 151 -5.58 15.85 -19.40
C TRP A 151 -5.94 17.22 -19.99
N SER A 152 -6.08 18.26 -19.16
CA SER A 152 -6.40 19.62 -19.64
C SER A 152 -5.28 20.22 -20.49
N THR A 153 -4.02 19.87 -20.23
CA THR A 153 -2.84 20.41 -20.91
C THR A 153 -2.40 19.59 -22.13
N MET A 154 -2.94 18.39 -22.31
CA MET A 154 -2.62 17.51 -23.44
C MET A 154 -3.24 18.00 -24.75
N LYS A 155 -2.51 17.86 -25.86
CA LYS A 155 -3.00 18.14 -27.22
C LYS A 155 -3.92 17.02 -27.71
N LEU A 156 -4.82 17.33 -28.65
CA LEU A 156 -5.80 16.36 -29.19
C LEU A 156 -5.16 15.02 -29.63
N PRO A 157 -4.01 15.00 -30.35
CA PRO A 157 -3.39 13.73 -30.76
C PRO A 157 -2.85 12.87 -29.62
N GLN A 158 -2.70 13.43 -28.41
CA GLN A 158 -2.26 12.69 -27.22
C GLN A 158 -3.46 12.15 -26.40
N LYS A 159 -4.68 12.61 -26.73
CA LYS A 159 -5.93 12.19 -26.10
C LYS A 159 -6.65 11.09 -26.89
N LEU A 160 -6.29 10.96 -28.16
CA LEU A 160 -6.77 9.95 -29.11
C LEU A 160 -5.85 8.74 -29.05
#